data_AF-A0A8C6SN06-F1
#
_entry.id   AF-A0A8C6SN06-F1
#
_cell.length_a   1.000
_cell.length_b   1.000
_cell.length_c   1.000
_cell.angle_alpha   90.00
_cell.angle_beta   90.00
_cell.angle_gamma   90.00
#
_symmetry.space_group_name_H-M   'P 1'
#
loop_
_entity.id
_entity.type
_entity.pdbx_description
1 polymer ?
#
loop_
_entity_poly.entity_id
_entity_poly.type
_entity_poly.pdbx_seq_one_letter_code
_entity_poly.pdbx_strand_id
1 'polypeptide(L)'
;MNPPCGRCRKPVYPTEKINCLDKFWHKGCFSCEVCKMALSMGNYKGFEKKPYCSMHYPKSSFTIVTDTPENKRLKQQTMLNSQALYKEDFEKNKGKGFSIVTDTPEMQRVKKTQDQISDIKYHEENMTKQFEEPGNPRLIQPAVQPRPVAPPTGGPRYQALYSYTAAEADEVSLQEGDLILNVETIDAGWAFGVNQRTGQRGMLPANYIRPI
;
A
#
# COMPACT_ATOMS: atom_id res chain seq x y z
N MET A 1 -6.29 64.21 -34.28
CA MET A 1 -7.20 63.08 -34.58
C MET A 1 -7.86 62.59 -33.29
N ASN A 2 -9.14 62.23 -33.34
CA ASN A 2 -9.81 61.56 -32.23
C ASN A 2 -9.36 60.10 -32.15
N PRO A 3 -9.02 59.57 -30.96
CA PRO A 3 -8.56 58.21 -30.83
C PRO A 3 -9.69 57.19 -31.11
N PRO A 4 -9.38 56.02 -31.69
CA PRO A 4 -10.37 54.98 -31.94
C PRO A 4 -10.76 54.25 -30.66
N CYS A 5 -12.02 53.81 -30.59
CA CYS A 5 -12.54 53.01 -29.48
C CYS A 5 -11.98 51.58 -29.50
N GLY A 6 -11.60 51.05 -28.33
CA GLY A 6 -11.10 49.69 -28.16
C GLY A 6 -12.09 48.58 -28.56
N ARG A 7 -13.40 48.89 -28.60
CA ARG A 7 -14.46 47.94 -28.97
C ARG A 7 -15.00 48.15 -30.38
N CYS A 8 -15.54 49.33 -30.66
CA CYS A 8 -16.23 49.61 -31.91
C CYS A 8 -15.34 50.30 -32.96
N ARG A 9 -14.07 50.61 -32.64
CA ARG A 9 -13.08 51.28 -33.51
C ARG A 9 -13.45 52.67 -34.04
N LYS A 10 -14.68 53.15 -33.77
CA LYS A 10 -15.14 54.52 -34.08
C LYS A 10 -14.38 55.56 -33.24
N PRO A 11 -14.20 56.80 -33.75
CA PRO A 11 -13.56 57.86 -32.99
C PRO A 11 -14.29 58.16 -31.68
N VAL A 12 -13.53 58.33 -30.60
CA VAL A 12 -14.03 58.70 -29.28
C VAL A 12 -13.83 60.19 -29.07
N TYR A 13 -14.92 60.91 -28.87
CA TYR A 13 -14.89 62.33 -28.59
C TYR A 13 -14.57 62.60 -27.12
N PRO A 14 -13.94 63.75 -26.77
CA PRO A 14 -13.55 64.07 -25.40
C PRO A 14 -14.68 63.94 -24.36
N THR A 15 -15.92 64.25 -24.72
CA THR A 15 -17.11 64.18 -23.83
C THR A 15 -17.46 62.77 -23.37
N GLU A 16 -17.22 61.76 -24.19
CA GLU A 16 -17.56 60.35 -23.91
C GLU A 16 -16.34 59.47 -23.66
N LYS A 17 -15.15 60.09 -23.57
CA LYS A 17 -13.87 59.40 -23.51
C LYS A 17 -13.63 58.78 -22.14
N ILE A 18 -13.48 57.47 -22.12
CA ILE A 18 -12.93 56.71 -21.00
C ILE A 18 -11.55 56.21 -21.40
N ASN A 19 -10.53 56.50 -20.58
CA ASN A 19 -9.17 56.00 -20.74
C ASN A 19 -8.94 54.82 -19.80
N CYS A 20 -8.73 53.62 -20.34
CA CYS A 20 -8.60 52.41 -19.54
C CYS A 20 -7.89 51.31 -20.35
N LEU A 21 -7.02 50.53 -19.70
CA LEU A 21 -6.27 49.42 -20.32
C LEU A 21 -5.48 49.85 -21.57
N ASP A 22 -4.80 50.99 -21.48
CA ASP A 22 -4.01 51.63 -22.55
C ASP A 22 -4.82 51.90 -23.84
N LYS A 23 -6.15 51.99 -23.72
CA LYS A 23 -7.08 52.20 -24.83
C LYS A 23 -8.14 53.23 -24.45
N PHE A 24 -8.75 53.81 -25.50
CA PHE A 24 -9.87 54.73 -25.36
C PHE A 24 -11.18 53.97 -25.61
N TRP A 25 -12.21 54.29 -24.84
CA TRP A 25 -13.51 53.63 -24.91
C TRP A 25 -14.62 54.69 -24.85
N HIS A 26 -15.74 54.44 -25.51
CA HIS A 26 -16.98 55.18 -25.24
C HIS A 26 -17.59 54.72 -23.92
N LYS A 27 -18.32 55.60 -23.24
CA LYS A 27 -19.11 55.26 -22.03
C LYS A 27 -19.98 54.01 -22.21
N GLY A 28 -20.66 53.88 -23.36
CA GLY A 28 -21.47 52.69 -23.67
C GLY A 28 -20.69 51.48 -24.19
N CYS A 29 -19.46 51.67 -24.68
CA CYS A 29 -18.64 50.57 -25.20
C CYS A 29 -17.85 49.86 -24.10
N PHE A 30 -17.65 50.51 -22.95
CA PHE A 30 -16.93 49.96 -21.81
C PHE A 30 -17.84 48.98 -21.04
N SER A 31 -17.84 47.72 -21.47
CA SER A 31 -18.72 46.69 -20.90
C SER A 31 -18.02 45.34 -20.90
N CYS A 32 -18.44 44.45 -19.99
CA CYS A 32 -17.80 43.14 -19.82
C CYS A 32 -17.86 42.31 -21.10
N GLU A 33 -16.75 41.68 -21.51
CA GLU A 33 -16.72 40.80 -22.70
C GLU A 33 -17.72 39.64 -22.59
N VAL A 34 -17.94 39.10 -21.38
CA VAL A 34 -18.78 37.93 -21.14
C VAL A 34 -20.25 38.29 -21.01
N CYS A 35 -20.61 39.13 -20.03
CA CYS A 35 -22.02 39.48 -19.77
C CYS A 35 -22.51 40.75 -20.44
N LYS A 36 -21.65 41.47 -21.16
CA LYS A 36 -21.96 42.76 -21.81
C LYS A 36 -22.47 43.86 -20.86
N MET A 37 -22.50 43.63 -19.55
CA MET A 37 -22.88 44.62 -18.55
C MET A 37 -21.98 45.84 -18.62
N ALA A 38 -22.57 47.04 -18.64
CA ALA A 38 -21.83 48.30 -18.63
C ALA A 38 -20.96 48.38 -17.37
N LEU A 39 -19.67 48.58 -17.58
CA LEU A 39 -18.69 48.73 -16.51
C LEU A 39 -18.40 50.23 -16.33
N SER A 40 -17.88 50.59 -15.17
CA SER A 40 -17.41 51.94 -14.88
C SER A 40 -15.96 51.85 -14.40
N MET A 41 -15.25 52.99 -14.35
CA MET A 41 -13.85 53.02 -13.92
C MET A 41 -13.62 52.43 -12.52
N GLY A 42 -14.64 52.40 -11.66
CA GLY A 42 -14.54 51.80 -10.32
C GLY A 42 -14.90 50.32 -10.22
N ASN A 43 -15.63 49.77 -11.20
CA ASN A 43 -16.22 48.41 -11.10
C ASN A 43 -15.61 47.39 -12.07
N TYR A 44 -14.65 47.79 -12.91
CA TYR A 44 -14.05 46.89 -13.88
C TYR A 44 -12.83 46.16 -13.29
N LYS A 45 -12.59 44.94 -13.78
CA LYS A 45 -11.32 44.24 -13.63
C LYS A 45 -10.72 44.03 -15.01
N GLY A 46 -9.44 44.36 -15.18
CA GLY A 46 -8.75 44.25 -16.46
C GLY A 46 -8.03 42.91 -16.60
N PHE A 47 -8.30 42.16 -17.66
CA PHE A 47 -7.54 40.96 -18.03
C PHE A 47 -7.22 41.06 -19.53
N GLU A 48 -5.97 40.83 -19.94
CA GLU A 48 -5.52 40.89 -21.35
C GLU A 48 -5.96 42.15 -22.13
N LYS A 49 -5.93 43.33 -21.51
CA LYS A 49 -6.38 44.60 -22.10
C LYS A 49 -7.86 44.62 -22.53
N LYS A 50 -8.69 43.80 -21.88
CA LYS A 50 -10.16 43.80 -21.99
C LYS A 50 -10.81 44.00 -20.62
N PRO A 51 -11.96 44.70 -20.54
CA PRO A 51 -12.68 44.90 -19.29
C PRO A 51 -13.60 43.71 -18.97
N TYR A 52 -13.55 43.25 -17.71
CA TYR A 52 -14.39 42.19 -17.16
C TYR A 52 -15.12 42.69 -15.90
N CYS A 53 -16.28 42.10 -15.59
CA CYS A 53 -16.93 42.32 -14.30
C CYS A 53 -16.22 41.48 -13.22
N SER A 54 -16.53 41.78 -11.95
CA SER A 54 -15.99 41.04 -10.80
C SER A 54 -16.26 39.52 -10.86
N MET A 55 -17.38 39.10 -11.45
CA MET A 55 -17.80 37.70 -11.59
C MET A 55 -17.08 36.97 -12.73
N HIS A 56 -16.92 37.62 -13.88
CA HIS A 56 -16.31 37.03 -15.08
C HIS A 56 -14.81 37.31 -15.20
N TYR A 57 -14.19 37.91 -14.19
CA TYR A 57 -12.76 38.09 -14.14
C TYR A 57 -12.08 36.73 -13.91
N PRO A 58 -11.28 36.24 -14.86
CA PRO A 58 -10.54 35.00 -14.69
C PRO A 58 -9.58 35.17 -13.52
N LYS A 59 -9.92 34.58 -12.37
CA LYS A 59 -8.98 34.49 -11.26
C LYS A 59 -7.94 33.48 -11.71
N SER A 60 -6.72 33.93 -11.98
CA SER A 60 -5.59 33.04 -12.17
C SER A 60 -5.40 32.24 -10.88
N SER A 61 -5.98 31.04 -10.80
CA SER A 61 -5.53 30.07 -9.83
C SER A 61 -4.13 29.68 -10.29
N PHE A 62 -3.11 30.23 -9.62
CA PHE A 62 -1.75 29.74 -9.78
C PHE A 62 -1.76 28.26 -9.42
N THR A 63 -1.76 27.40 -10.43
CA THR A 63 -1.59 25.97 -10.25
C THR A 63 -0.13 25.76 -9.85
N ILE A 64 0.09 25.37 -8.60
CA ILE A 64 1.38 24.82 -8.16
C ILE A 64 1.82 23.79 -9.18
N VAL A 65 3.01 23.99 -9.75
CA VAL A 65 3.57 23.18 -10.82
C VAL A 65 3.66 21.73 -10.35
N THR A 66 2.69 20.92 -10.76
CA THR A 66 2.60 19.50 -10.39
C THR A 66 3.66 18.66 -11.07
N ASP A 67 4.26 19.15 -12.15
CA ASP A 67 5.25 18.42 -12.95
C ASP A 67 6.69 18.89 -12.75
N THR A 68 7.05 19.37 -11.55
CA THR A 68 8.47 19.45 -11.20
C THR A 68 9.05 18.04 -11.09
N PRO A 69 10.31 17.81 -11.53
CA PRO A 69 10.94 16.50 -11.44
C PRO A 69 11.01 15.97 -10.00
N GLU A 70 11.07 16.87 -9.02
CA GLU A 70 10.97 16.57 -7.58
C GLU A 70 9.61 15.97 -7.19
N ASN A 71 8.49 16.57 -7.63
CA ASN A 71 7.15 16.07 -7.31
C ASN A 71 6.90 14.67 -7.92
N LYS A 72 7.49 14.37 -9.08
CA LYS A 72 7.43 13.03 -9.68
C LYS A 72 8.19 12.00 -8.87
N ARG A 73 9.39 12.36 -8.38
CA ARG A 73 10.21 11.48 -7.53
C ARG A 73 9.54 11.19 -6.19
N LEU A 74 9.00 12.21 -5.52
CA LEU A 74 8.25 12.02 -4.26
C LEU A 74 7.02 11.14 -4.49
N LYS A 75 6.26 11.34 -5.58
CA LYS A 75 5.10 10.51 -5.88
C LYS A 75 5.48 9.05 -6.12
N GLN A 76 6.54 8.79 -6.89
CA GLN A 76 7.03 7.42 -7.12
C GLN A 76 7.53 6.78 -5.81
N GLN A 77 8.30 7.52 -5.00
CA GLN A 77 8.79 7.06 -3.71
C GLN A 77 7.64 6.72 -2.75
N THR A 78 6.61 7.58 -2.67
CA THR A 78 5.43 7.36 -1.82
C THR A 78 4.58 6.18 -2.31
N MET A 79 4.38 6.03 -3.62
CA MET A 79 3.64 4.89 -4.19
C MET A 79 4.35 3.56 -3.93
N LEU A 80 5.68 3.54 -3.95
CA LEU A 80 6.47 2.37 -3.57
C LEU A 80 6.37 2.09 -2.05
N ASN A 81 6.26 3.14 -1.23
CA ASN A 81 6.22 3.01 0.22
C ASN A 81 4.82 2.68 0.78
N SER A 82 3.73 3.04 0.09
CA SER A 82 2.38 2.94 0.64
C SER A 82 1.74 1.58 0.39
N GLN A 83 2.06 0.55 1.20
CA GLN A 83 1.32 -0.71 1.42
C GLN A 83 0.92 -1.57 0.20
N ALA A 84 1.07 -1.10 -1.04
CA ALA A 84 0.62 -1.76 -2.27
C ALA A 84 1.56 -2.89 -2.66
N LEU A 85 2.87 -2.73 -2.45
CA LEU A 85 3.82 -3.84 -2.57
C LEU A 85 3.53 -4.93 -1.51
N TYR A 86 3.19 -4.55 -0.29
CA TYR A 86 2.88 -5.52 0.78
C TYR A 86 1.51 -6.20 0.59
N LYS A 87 0.52 -5.54 -0.03
CA LYS A 87 -0.78 -6.15 -0.36
C LYS A 87 -0.77 -6.94 -1.65
N GLU A 88 -0.04 -6.51 -2.68
CA GLU A 88 0.03 -7.22 -3.96
C GLU A 88 0.77 -8.56 -3.81
N ASP A 89 1.87 -8.60 -3.05
CA ASP A 89 2.52 -9.86 -2.69
C ASP A 89 1.62 -10.71 -1.78
N PHE A 90 0.92 -10.11 -0.81
CA PHE A 90 -0.01 -10.84 0.03
C PHE A 90 -1.19 -11.43 -0.76
N GLU A 91 -1.80 -10.70 -1.69
CA GLU A 91 -2.92 -11.16 -2.53
C GLU A 91 -2.48 -12.18 -3.59
N LYS A 92 -1.32 -12.01 -4.23
CA LYS A 92 -0.76 -13.00 -5.16
C LYS A 92 -0.36 -14.30 -4.46
N ASN A 93 0.00 -14.22 -3.18
CA ASN A 93 0.39 -15.37 -2.36
C ASN A 93 -0.80 -15.97 -1.58
N LYS A 94 -1.92 -15.24 -1.47
CA LYS A 94 -3.18 -15.73 -0.88
C LYS A 94 -3.95 -16.57 -1.89
N GLY A 95 -3.52 -17.81 -2.05
CA GLY A 95 -4.19 -18.80 -2.91
C GLY A 95 -3.22 -19.75 -3.61
N LYS A 96 -1.94 -19.40 -3.68
CA LYS A 96 -0.86 -20.32 -4.05
C LYS A 96 -0.29 -20.89 -2.76
N GLY A 97 -0.71 -22.09 -2.39
CA GLY A 97 -0.09 -22.81 -1.29
C GLY A 97 1.43 -22.84 -1.49
N PHE A 98 2.16 -22.30 -0.52
CA PHE A 98 3.60 -22.37 -0.32
C PHE A 98 4.40 -22.87 -1.54
N SER A 99 4.52 -22.06 -2.59
CA SER A 99 5.48 -22.32 -3.66
C SER A 99 6.71 -21.47 -3.37
N ILE A 100 7.71 -22.14 -2.80
CA ILE A 100 9.06 -21.65 -2.53
C ILE A 100 9.52 -20.62 -3.59
N VAL A 101 9.92 -19.45 -3.08
CA VAL A 101 10.55 -18.33 -3.77
C VAL A 101 11.62 -18.85 -4.74
N THR A 102 11.28 -18.98 -6.02
CA THR A 102 12.11 -19.69 -6.99
C THR A 102 13.15 -18.82 -7.68
N ASP A 103 13.20 -17.52 -7.40
CA ASP A 103 14.07 -16.60 -8.14
C ASP A 103 14.98 -15.74 -7.25
N THR A 104 15.42 -16.24 -6.09
CA THR A 104 16.63 -15.69 -5.46
C THR A 104 17.86 -16.39 -6.03
N PRO A 105 18.90 -15.65 -6.47
CA PRO A 105 20.10 -16.23 -7.09
C PRO A 105 20.88 -17.16 -6.14
N GLU A 106 20.64 -17.06 -4.84
CA GLU A 106 21.18 -17.97 -3.82
C GLU A 106 20.51 -19.35 -3.84
N MET A 107 19.18 -19.42 -4.01
CA MET A 107 18.46 -20.70 -4.00
C MET A 107 18.76 -21.56 -5.24
N GLN A 108 19.03 -20.93 -6.39
CA GLN A 108 19.49 -21.64 -7.59
C GLN A 108 20.89 -22.26 -7.44
N ARG A 109 21.78 -21.64 -6.66
CA ARG A 109 23.10 -22.21 -6.35
C ARG A 109 22.94 -23.45 -5.48
N VAL A 110 22.16 -23.36 -4.40
CA VAL A 110 21.91 -24.47 -3.47
C VAL A 110 21.24 -25.65 -4.18
N LYS A 111 20.27 -25.39 -5.07
CA LYS A 111 19.59 -26.45 -5.82
C LYS A 111 20.53 -27.17 -6.80
N LYS A 112 21.34 -26.45 -7.57
CA LYS A 112 22.34 -27.05 -8.47
C LYS A 112 23.36 -27.90 -7.71
N THR A 113 23.83 -27.42 -6.56
CA THR A 113 24.74 -28.19 -5.72
C THR A 113 24.06 -29.44 -5.15
N GLN A 114 22.80 -29.33 -4.74
CA GLN A 114 22.02 -30.47 -4.22
C GLN A 114 21.76 -31.55 -5.29
N ASP A 115 21.39 -31.15 -6.51
CA ASP A 115 21.15 -32.06 -7.63
C ASP A 115 22.44 -32.85 -7.98
N GLN A 116 23.59 -32.17 -7.97
CA GLN A 116 24.90 -32.80 -8.16
C GLN A 116 25.27 -33.78 -7.04
N ILE A 117 24.93 -33.47 -5.78
CA ILE A 117 25.16 -34.36 -4.65
C ILE A 117 24.29 -35.62 -4.76
N SER A 118 23.05 -35.49 -5.22
CA SER A 118 22.16 -36.65 -5.39
C SER A 118 22.65 -37.60 -6.49
N ASP A 119 23.10 -37.09 -7.64
CA ASP A 119 23.53 -37.94 -8.76
C ASP A 119 24.75 -38.81 -8.42
N ILE A 120 25.67 -38.27 -7.61
CA ILE A 120 26.85 -38.99 -7.12
C ILE A 120 26.43 -40.11 -6.14
N LYS A 121 25.50 -39.80 -5.23
CA LYS A 121 24.99 -40.76 -4.23
C LYS A 121 24.25 -41.93 -4.89
N TYR A 122 23.49 -41.67 -5.95
CA TYR A 122 22.81 -42.71 -6.71
C TYR A 122 23.77 -43.63 -7.49
N HIS A 123 24.89 -43.11 -8.00
CA HIS A 123 25.90 -43.92 -8.67
C HIS A 123 26.76 -44.74 -7.69
N GLU A 124 27.07 -44.17 -6.52
CA GLU A 124 27.81 -44.82 -5.43
C GLU A 124 27.01 -45.99 -4.83
N GLU A 125 25.70 -45.82 -4.57
CA GLU A 125 24.84 -46.90 -4.09
C GLU A 125 24.66 -48.04 -5.10
N ASN A 126 24.68 -47.72 -6.40
CA ASN A 126 24.48 -48.71 -7.47
C ASN A 126 25.74 -49.55 -7.74
N MET A 127 26.95 -48.98 -7.53
CA MET A 127 28.20 -49.76 -7.54
C MET A 127 28.38 -50.62 -6.28
N THR A 128 27.80 -50.21 -5.15
CA THR A 128 27.95 -50.93 -3.86
C THR A 128 27.02 -52.14 -3.73
N LYS A 129 25.97 -52.25 -4.56
CA LYS A 129 24.93 -53.30 -4.47
C LYS A 129 25.18 -54.57 -5.32
N GLN A 130 26.39 -54.80 -5.84
CA GLN A 130 26.71 -56.00 -6.65
C GLN A 130 27.23 -57.22 -5.87
N PHE A 131 27.20 -57.21 -4.52
CA PHE A 131 27.57 -58.40 -3.74
C PHE A 131 26.53 -58.67 -2.64
N GLU A 132 25.82 -59.80 -2.81
CA GLU A 132 25.12 -60.67 -1.82
C GLU A 132 23.61 -60.93 -2.04
N GLU A 133 23.28 -62.23 -2.13
CA GLU A 133 21.98 -62.90 -2.34
C GLU A 133 21.80 -63.99 -1.22
N PRO A 134 20.69 -64.75 -1.12
CA PRO A 134 19.45 -64.44 -0.39
C PRO A 134 19.11 -65.41 0.78
N GLY A 135 18.12 -65.05 1.63
CA GLY A 135 17.50 -65.97 2.61
C GLY A 135 16.15 -65.47 3.17
N ASN A 136 15.12 -66.31 3.11
CA ASN A 136 13.67 -66.12 3.42
C ASN A 136 13.24 -67.15 4.52
N PRO A 137 12.01 -67.23 5.14
CA PRO A 137 10.79 -66.37 5.15
C PRO A 137 10.09 -66.10 6.51
N ARG A 138 9.14 -65.13 6.46
CA ARG A 138 7.81 -64.97 7.11
C ARG A 138 7.61 -65.22 8.63
N LEU A 139 6.91 -64.28 9.29
CA LEU A 139 5.60 -64.53 9.95
C LEU A 139 4.76 -63.23 10.02
N ILE A 140 3.47 -63.37 9.70
CA ILE A 140 2.43 -62.33 9.77
C ILE A 140 2.06 -62.09 11.24
N GLN A 141 1.96 -60.83 11.67
CA GLN A 141 1.28 -60.46 12.92
C GLN A 141 0.34 -59.25 12.72
N PRO A 142 -0.77 -59.19 13.47
CA PRO A 142 -1.92 -58.34 13.19
C PRO A 142 -1.72 -56.90 13.69
N ALA A 143 -2.60 -56.01 13.23
CA ALA A 143 -2.61 -54.58 13.50
C ALA A 143 -2.34 -54.21 14.97
N VAL A 144 -1.14 -53.73 15.25
CA VAL A 144 -0.79 -53.03 16.49
C VAL A 144 -1.14 -51.57 16.29
N GLN A 145 -2.17 -51.13 17.00
CA GLN A 145 -2.56 -49.73 17.13
C GLN A 145 -1.31 -48.90 17.52
N PRO A 146 -1.02 -47.77 16.86
CA PRO A 146 0.05 -46.91 17.33
C PRO A 146 -0.33 -46.37 18.71
N ARG A 147 0.57 -46.62 19.66
CA ARG A 147 0.52 -46.17 21.05
C ARG A 147 0.14 -44.68 21.15
N PRO A 148 -0.51 -44.23 22.25
CA PRO A 148 -0.59 -42.81 22.54
C PRO A 148 0.84 -42.30 22.80
N VAL A 149 1.35 -41.47 21.89
CA VAL A 149 2.56 -40.70 22.12
C VAL A 149 2.17 -39.59 23.08
N ALA A 150 2.32 -39.82 24.38
CA ALA A 150 2.31 -38.73 25.35
C ALA A 150 3.58 -37.88 25.15
N PRO A 151 3.51 -36.59 25.50
CA PRO A 151 3.22 -35.46 24.62
C PRO A 151 4.51 -34.84 24.06
N PRO A 152 4.48 -34.04 22.96
CA PRO A 152 5.51 -33.03 22.81
C PRO A 152 5.33 -32.06 23.99
N THR A 153 6.28 -32.16 24.91
CA THR A 153 6.68 -31.21 25.94
C THR A 153 6.07 -29.85 25.70
N GLY A 154 5.23 -29.41 26.65
CA GLY A 154 4.48 -28.16 26.58
C GLY A 154 5.36 -27.03 26.07
N GLY A 155 5.01 -26.53 24.88
CA GLY A 155 5.56 -25.28 24.38
C GLY A 155 5.39 -24.17 25.43
N PRO A 156 6.19 -23.11 25.36
CA PRO A 156 6.10 -22.02 26.31
C PRO A 156 4.66 -21.52 26.35
N ARG A 157 4.03 -21.72 27.50
CA ARG A 157 2.64 -21.37 27.78
C ARG A 157 2.64 -19.99 28.39
N TYR A 158 1.72 -19.17 27.96
CA TYR A 158 1.61 -17.81 28.45
C TYR A 158 0.24 -17.62 29.09
N GLN A 159 0.16 -16.72 30.04
CA GLN A 159 -1.08 -16.35 30.71
C GLN A 159 -1.36 -14.87 30.46
N ALA A 160 -2.59 -14.55 30.07
CA ALA A 160 -3.05 -13.17 29.95
C ALA A 160 -3.16 -12.52 31.34
N LEU A 161 -2.50 -11.38 31.50
CA LEU A 161 -2.51 -10.54 32.70
C LEU A 161 -3.72 -9.61 32.75
N TYR A 162 -4.24 -9.21 31.59
CA TYR A 162 -5.35 -8.26 31.48
C TYR A 162 -6.32 -8.70 30.39
N SER A 163 -7.58 -8.28 30.50
CA SER A 163 -8.55 -8.44 29.43
C SER A 163 -8.26 -7.51 28.25
N TYR A 164 -8.47 -8.01 27.05
CA TYR A 164 -8.31 -7.28 25.80
C TYR A 164 -9.43 -7.67 24.85
N THR A 165 -10.07 -6.68 24.24
CA THR A 165 -11.08 -6.92 23.21
C THR A 165 -10.44 -6.70 21.86
N ALA A 166 -10.48 -7.71 20.99
CA ALA A 166 -9.98 -7.60 19.61
C ALA A 166 -10.69 -6.45 18.89
N ALA A 167 -9.90 -5.56 18.28
CA ALA A 167 -10.39 -4.47 17.44
C ALA A 167 -10.50 -4.91 15.96
N GLU A 168 -9.64 -5.82 15.53
CA GLU A 168 -9.59 -6.34 14.16
C GLU A 168 -9.83 -7.87 14.09
N ALA A 169 -10.18 -8.38 12.91
CA ALA A 169 -10.55 -9.79 12.73
C ALA A 169 -9.37 -10.78 12.83
N ASP A 170 -8.15 -10.26 12.77
CA ASP A 170 -6.88 -10.96 12.93
C ASP A 170 -6.31 -10.88 14.35
N GLU A 171 -7.02 -10.22 15.29
CA GLU A 171 -6.67 -10.13 16.70
C GLU A 171 -7.46 -11.11 17.58
N VAL A 172 -6.88 -11.49 18.72
CA VAL A 172 -7.51 -12.40 19.69
C VAL A 172 -7.99 -11.64 20.91
N SER A 173 -9.27 -11.83 21.26
CA SER A 173 -9.79 -11.31 22.52
C SER A 173 -9.22 -12.12 23.69
N LEU A 174 -8.62 -11.42 24.65
CA LEU A 174 -8.04 -11.98 25.87
C LEU A 174 -8.97 -11.71 27.06
N GLN A 175 -9.01 -12.65 28.00
CA GLN A 175 -9.55 -12.42 29.32
C GLN A 175 -8.43 -12.65 30.35
N GLU A 176 -8.43 -11.89 31.44
CA GLU A 176 -7.45 -12.06 32.51
C GLU A 176 -7.47 -13.52 33.00
N GLY A 177 -6.31 -14.17 32.98
CA GLY A 177 -6.15 -15.58 33.31
C GLY A 177 -6.24 -16.56 32.13
N ASP A 178 -6.51 -16.09 30.90
CA ASP A 178 -6.53 -16.95 29.72
C ASP A 178 -5.14 -17.55 29.42
N LEU A 179 -5.11 -18.82 29.04
CA LEU A 179 -3.89 -19.52 28.62
C LEU A 179 -3.69 -19.40 27.11
N ILE A 180 -2.51 -18.91 26.73
CA ILE A 180 -2.11 -18.71 25.34
C ILE A 180 -1.03 -19.74 24.99
N LEU A 181 -1.28 -20.47 23.92
CA LEU A 181 -0.43 -21.52 23.38
C LEU A 181 0.24 -21.04 22.08
N ASN A 182 1.39 -21.63 21.76
CA ASN A 182 2.16 -21.35 20.54
C ASN A 182 2.45 -19.85 20.37
N VAL A 183 2.87 -19.19 21.45
CA VAL A 183 3.16 -17.76 21.42
C VAL A 183 4.46 -17.50 20.69
N GLU A 184 4.39 -16.74 19.61
CA GLU A 184 5.51 -16.22 18.85
C GLU A 184 5.55 -14.70 19.02
N THR A 185 6.56 -14.16 19.70
CA THR A 185 6.75 -12.70 19.82
C THR A 185 7.23 -12.15 18.48
N ILE A 186 6.43 -11.27 17.87
CA ILE A 186 6.77 -10.64 16.59
C ILE A 186 7.66 -9.42 16.85
N ASP A 187 7.22 -8.53 17.75
CA ASP A 187 7.92 -7.33 18.15
C ASP A 187 7.69 -7.01 19.65
N ALA A 188 8.16 -5.85 20.12
CA ALA A 188 8.04 -5.43 21.52
C ALA A 188 6.60 -5.06 21.94
N GLY A 189 5.67 -4.91 21.00
CA GLY A 189 4.27 -4.58 21.25
C GLY A 189 3.32 -5.76 21.08
N TRP A 190 3.65 -6.70 20.19
CA TRP A 190 2.74 -7.71 19.66
C TRP A 190 3.31 -9.12 19.66
N ALA A 191 2.46 -10.07 20.02
CA ALA A 191 2.70 -11.50 19.92
C ALA A 191 1.59 -12.16 19.10
N PHE A 192 1.92 -13.23 18.40
CA PHE A 192 0.93 -14.13 17.81
C PHE A 192 0.71 -15.31 18.74
N GLY A 193 -0.53 -15.73 18.94
CA GLY A 193 -0.81 -16.88 19.80
C GLY A 193 -2.21 -17.44 19.61
N VAL A 194 -2.47 -18.57 20.27
CA VAL A 194 -3.77 -19.23 20.28
C VAL A 194 -4.34 -19.18 21.69
N ASN A 195 -5.48 -18.52 21.86
CA ASN A 195 -6.18 -18.52 23.14
C ASN A 195 -6.86 -19.89 23.35
N GLN A 196 -6.48 -20.60 24.41
CA GLN A 196 -7.01 -21.93 24.71
C GLN A 196 -8.52 -21.91 25.03
N ARG A 197 -9.04 -20.81 25.58
CA ARG A 197 -10.46 -20.68 25.95
C ARG A 197 -11.35 -20.54 24.73
N THR A 198 -10.98 -19.67 23.79
CA THR A 198 -11.79 -19.38 22.59
C THR A 198 -11.39 -20.23 21.38
N GLY A 199 -10.20 -20.83 21.40
CA GLY A 199 -9.59 -21.48 20.23
C GLY A 199 -9.18 -20.50 19.13
N GLN A 200 -9.32 -19.20 19.36
CA GLN A 200 -8.98 -18.17 18.37
C GLN A 200 -7.48 -17.96 18.32
N ARG A 201 -6.96 -17.86 17.09
CA ARG A 201 -5.55 -17.58 16.81
C ARG A 201 -5.42 -16.24 16.13
N GLY A 202 -4.40 -15.48 16.47
CA GLY A 202 -4.23 -14.12 15.96
C GLY A 202 -3.23 -13.31 16.77
N MET A 203 -3.20 -12.02 16.51
CA MET A 203 -2.35 -11.06 17.18
C MET A 203 -2.93 -10.67 18.54
N LEU A 204 -2.05 -10.48 19.51
CA LEU A 204 -2.39 -10.02 20.84
C LEU A 204 -1.24 -9.19 21.44
N PRO A 205 -1.53 -8.26 22.36
CA PRO A 205 -0.47 -7.41 22.92
C PRO A 205 0.52 -8.24 23.75
N ALA A 206 1.81 -8.18 23.42
CA ALA A 206 2.87 -8.93 24.12
C ALA A 206 2.98 -8.52 25.60
N ASN A 207 2.74 -7.25 25.92
CA ASN A 207 2.76 -6.73 27.30
C ASN A 207 1.59 -7.25 28.16
N TYR A 208 0.58 -7.87 27.54
CA TYR A 208 -0.60 -8.37 28.24
C TYR A 208 -0.49 -9.85 28.56
N ILE A 209 0.62 -10.51 28.20
CA ILE A 209 0.86 -11.92 28.45
C ILE A 209 2.19 -12.12 29.18
N ARG A 210 2.24 -13.14 30.06
CA ARG A 210 3.46 -13.55 30.77
C ARG A 210 3.72 -15.03 30.55
N PRO A 211 4.98 -15.47 30.41
CA PRO A 211 5.29 -16.90 30.43
C PRO A 211 4.95 -17.50 31.80
N ILE A 212 4.47 -18.75 31.82
CA ILE A 212 4.20 -19.53 33.04
C ILE A 212 4.90 -20.89 33.03
#